data_AF-A0A399DVF8-F1
#
_entry.id   AF-A0A399DVF8-F1
#
_cell.length_a   1.000
_cell.length_b   1.000
_cell.length_c   1.000
_cell.angle_alpha   90.00
_cell.angle_beta   90.00
_cell.angle_gamma   90.00
#
_symmetry.space_group_name_H-M   'P 1'
#
loop_
_entity.id
_entity.type
_entity.pdbx_description
1 polymer ?
#
loop_
_entity_poly.entity_id
_entity_poly.type
_entity_poly.pdbx_seq_one_letter_code
_entity_poly.pdbx_strand_id
1 'polypeptide(L)'
;MKHLKQAWLAASVLCGIAVAQVELRPNQQYQGGTQVRSSTLGIGFALPRGWLGVYKEEGEQAVLVLGSNSVEGVGLVIFMKNQPPARVVEVLNEAQDLGNNVVLQLVGSVRTQGSRVTARYLNDLYVGRALALLGSRNHVIYFYVGPQKNEALYAQLLEGLAGSTRFQAPVAARPQLAPPVPDGAARQWTQFLAGSMLKYFSSYNSGGSSGGISEERTLHLCSDGSFAYLDQSLTTLNVPGASASSGGRGRAVGRWRIESATQNSAVLLLNVDGGGVERVRIEYDGERTFLNGERWFRVRSDACP
;
A
#
# COMPACT_ATOMS: atom_id res chain seq x y z
N MET A 1 19.00 -38.48 -63.93
CA MET A 1 17.60 -38.06 -63.75
C MET A 1 17.30 -37.95 -62.25
N LYS A 2 17.03 -36.73 -61.78
CA LYS A 2 16.09 -36.27 -60.72
C LYS A 2 15.84 -37.25 -59.54
N HIS A 3 16.07 -36.93 -58.27
CA HIS A 3 15.52 -35.80 -57.50
C HIS A 3 16.31 -35.60 -56.18
N LEU A 4 16.87 -34.42 -55.94
CA LEU A 4 17.30 -33.98 -54.60
C LEU A 4 16.21 -33.06 -54.04
N LYS A 5 15.49 -33.51 -53.00
CA LYS A 5 14.48 -32.71 -52.31
C LYS A 5 15.19 -31.72 -51.38
N GLN A 6 15.07 -30.43 -51.66
CA GLN A 6 15.40 -29.36 -50.72
C GLN A 6 14.31 -29.30 -49.64
N ALA A 7 14.68 -29.56 -48.39
CA ALA A 7 13.85 -29.28 -47.23
C ALA A 7 14.25 -27.91 -46.67
N TRP A 8 13.37 -26.92 -46.83
CA TRP A 8 13.45 -25.64 -46.14
C TRP A 8 12.86 -25.81 -44.73
N LEU A 9 13.69 -25.71 -43.70
CA LEU A 9 13.25 -25.52 -42.31
C LEU A 9 13.03 -24.03 -42.09
N ALA A 10 11.77 -23.59 -42.13
CA ALA A 10 11.37 -22.28 -41.64
C ALA A 10 11.34 -22.33 -40.10
N ALA A 11 12.32 -21.71 -39.46
CA ALA A 11 12.29 -21.47 -38.02
C ALA A 11 11.34 -20.30 -37.72
N SER A 12 10.10 -20.61 -37.34
CA SER A 12 9.17 -19.62 -36.80
C SER A 12 9.58 -19.26 -35.37
N VAL A 13 10.23 -18.10 -35.21
CA VAL A 13 10.43 -17.49 -33.90
C VAL A 13 9.08 -16.92 -33.44
N LEU A 14 8.39 -17.66 -32.56
CA LEU A 14 7.26 -17.15 -31.79
C LEU A 14 7.80 -16.18 -30.74
N CYS A 15 7.86 -14.89 -31.10
CA CYS A 15 8.11 -13.82 -30.15
C CYS A 15 6.85 -13.65 -29.29
N GLY A 16 6.79 -14.32 -28.13
CA GLY A 16 5.72 -14.12 -27.16
C GLY A 16 5.72 -12.66 -26.68
N ILE A 17 4.62 -11.95 -26.91
CA ILE A 17 4.43 -10.60 -26.39
C ILE A 17 4.30 -10.73 -24.87
N ALA A 18 5.37 -10.44 -24.14
CA ALA A 18 5.30 -10.28 -22.70
C ALA A 18 4.39 -9.09 -22.42
N VAL A 19 3.21 -9.34 -21.85
CA VAL A 19 2.32 -8.27 -21.39
C VAL A 19 3.08 -7.53 -20.28
N ALA A 20 3.48 -6.29 -20.57
CA ALA A 20 4.25 -5.49 -19.63
C ALA A 20 3.43 -5.28 -18.35
N GLN A 21 3.97 -5.69 -17.20
CA GLN A 21 3.39 -5.40 -15.90
C GLN A 21 3.75 -3.97 -15.48
N VAL A 22 2.76 -3.22 -15.00
CA VAL A 22 2.92 -1.85 -14.51
C VAL A 22 3.29 -1.88 -13.03
N GLU A 23 4.34 -1.15 -12.65
CA GLU A 23 4.74 -1.03 -11.25
C GLU A 23 3.68 -0.25 -10.44
N LEU A 24 3.34 -0.77 -9.27
CA LEU A 24 2.53 -0.09 -8.27
C LEU A 24 3.31 1.10 -7.71
N ARG A 25 2.68 2.27 -7.73
CA ARG A 25 3.24 3.53 -7.29
C ARG A 25 2.20 4.24 -6.41
N PRO A 26 2.62 4.80 -5.27
CA PRO A 26 1.71 5.50 -4.38
C PRO A 26 0.90 6.56 -5.12
N ASN A 27 -0.38 6.66 -4.79
CA ASN A 27 -1.34 7.63 -5.33
C ASN A 27 -1.58 7.54 -6.84
N GLN A 28 -1.11 6.47 -7.50
CA GLN A 28 -1.41 6.21 -8.90
C GLN A 28 -2.70 5.40 -9.04
N GLN A 29 -3.49 5.75 -10.06
CA GLN A 29 -4.69 5.00 -10.45
C GLN A 29 -4.38 3.98 -11.55
N TYR A 30 -5.06 2.83 -11.49
CA TYR A 30 -4.88 1.70 -12.40
C TYR A 30 -6.22 1.24 -12.94
N GLN A 31 -6.32 1.15 -14.26
CA GLN A 31 -7.54 0.70 -14.93
C GLN A 31 -7.72 -0.81 -14.84
N GLY A 32 -8.97 -1.27 -14.82
CA GLY A 32 -9.31 -2.69 -14.81
C GLY A 32 -8.72 -3.43 -16.01
N GLY A 33 -8.21 -4.63 -15.79
CA GLY A 33 -7.47 -5.42 -16.78
C GLY A 33 -5.97 -5.11 -16.85
N THR A 34 -5.49 -4.06 -16.18
CA THR A 34 -4.05 -3.78 -16.07
C THR A 34 -3.35 -4.87 -15.26
N GLN A 35 -2.25 -5.40 -15.79
CA GLN A 35 -1.33 -6.24 -15.03
C GLN A 35 -0.45 -5.35 -14.17
N VAL A 36 -0.59 -5.40 -12.85
CA VAL A 36 0.20 -4.62 -11.91
C VAL A 36 1.18 -5.49 -11.14
N ARG A 37 2.23 -4.87 -10.62
CA ARG A 37 3.20 -5.53 -9.74
C ARG A 37 3.77 -4.59 -8.70
N SER A 38 4.15 -5.13 -7.55
CA SER A 38 5.11 -4.54 -6.64
C SER A 38 6.39 -5.37 -6.69
N SER A 39 7.43 -4.81 -7.30
CA SER A 39 8.75 -5.45 -7.43
C SER A 39 9.46 -5.57 -6.08
N THR A 40 9.22 -4.64 -5.17
CA THR A 40 9.78 -4.63 -3.80
C THR A 40 9.13 -5.68 -2.90
N LEU A 41 7.87 -6.03 -3.15
CA LEU A 41 7.17 -7.11 -2.46
C LEU A 41 7.21 -8.44 -3.21
N GLY A 42 7.59 -8.42 -4.50
CA GLY A 42 7.60 -9.60 -5.35
C GLY A 42 6.20 -10.14 -5.64
N ILE A 43 5.18 -9.28 -5.73
CA ILE A 43 3.78 -9.68 -5.93
C ILE A 43 3.24 -8.97 -7.16
N GLY A 44 2.68 -9.71 -8.13
CA GLY A 44 1.97 -9.15 -9.27
C GLY A 44 0.66 -9.86 -9.55
N PHE A 45 -0.32 -9.15 -10.11
CA PHE A 45 -1.67 -9.66 -10.42
C PHE A 45 -2.38 -8.76 -11.44
N ALA A 46 -3.50 -9.23 -11.98
CA ALA A 46 -4.34 -8.45 -12.89
C ALA A 46 -5.48 -7.78 -12.12
N LEU A 47 -5.70 -6.47 -12.33
CA LEU A 47 -6.90 -5.83 -11.80
C LEU A 47 -8.14 -6.40 -12.53
N PRO A 48 -9.25 -6.66 -11.82
CA PRO A 48 -10.48 -7.09 -12.47
C PRO A 48 -10.99 -6.02 -13.45
N ARG A 49 -11.52 -6.45 -14.59
CA ARG A 49 -12.11 -5.53 -15.57
C ARG A 49 -13.31 -4.80 -14.95
N GLY A 50 -13.46 -3.52 -15.28
CA GLY A 50 -14.53 -2.67 -14.72
C GLY A 50 -14.25 -2.15 -13.30
N TRP A 51 -13.09 -2.49 -12.71
CA TRP A 51 -12.64 -1.96 -11.43
C TRP A 51 -11.48 -0.97 -11.63
N LEU A 52 -11.48 0.10 -10.84
CA LEU A 52 -10.42 1.09 -10.75
C LEU A 52 -9.62 0.83 -9.46
N GLY A 53 -8.31 0.67 -9.57
CA GLY A 53 -7.44 0.52 -8.42
C GLY A 53 -6.69 1.80 -8.08
N VAL A 54 -6.55 2.12 -6.80
CA VAL A 54 -5.71 3.21 -6.30
C VAL A 54 -4.75 2.65 -5.26
N TYR A 55 -3.46 2.69 -5.55
CA TYR A 55 -2.44 2.12 -4.65
C TYR A 55 -2.02 3.17 -3.64
N LYS A 56 -2.02 2.78 -2.37
CA LYS A 56 -1.55 3.58 -1.25
C LYS A 56 -0.51 2.77 -0.49
N GLU A 57 0.57 3.43 -0.14
CA GLU A 57 1.61 2.87 0.71
C GLU A 57 1.90 3.90 1.79
N GLU A 58 1.70 3.49 3.04
CA GLU A 58 1.72 4.38 4.18
C GLU A 58 2.29 3.64 5.39
N GLY A 59 3.45 4.11 5.88
CA GLY A 59 4.22 3.40 6.90
C GLY A 59 4.53 1.97 6.48
N GLU A 60 4.07 0.99 7.27
CA GLU A 60 4.21 -0.44 6.96
C GLU A 60 3.03 -1.03 6.18
N GLN A 61 1.97 -0.26 5.94
CA GLN A 61 0.76 -0.71 5.27
C GLN A 61 0.78 -0.35 3.79
N ALA A 62 0.73 -1.37 2.95
CA ALA A 62 0.51 -1.21 1.52
C ALA A 62 -0.87 -1.77 1.18
N VAL A 63 -1.72 -0.94 0.58
CA VAL A 63 -3.10 -1.30 0.22
C VAL A 63 -3.44 -0.78 -1.17
N LEU A 64 -4.00 -1.63 -2.03
CA LEU A 64 -4.68 -1.20 -3.25
C LEU A 64 -6.19 -1.21 -2.99
N VAL A 65 -6.82 -0.04 -3.08
CA VAL A 65 -8.29 0.07 -2.97
C VAL A 65 -8.87 -0.07 -4.38
N LEU A 66 -9.89 -0.91 -4.52
CA LEU A 66 -10.58 -1.21 -5.76
C LEU A 66 -12.02 -0.68 -5.68
N GLY A 67 -12.39 0.21 -6.60
CA GLY A 67 -13.76 0.70 -6.75
C GLY A 67 -14.36 0.31 -8.11
N SER A 68 -15.68 0.28 -8.20
CA SER A 68 -16.42 0.06 -9.46
C SER A 68 -17.56 1.06 -9.58
N ASN A 69 -17.81 1.52 -10.81
CA ASN A 69 -18.97 2.37 -11.11
C ASN A 69 -20.23 1.57 -11.43
N SER A 70 -20.12 0.23 -11.52
CA SER A 70 -21.21 -0.66 -11.96
C SER A 70 -21.58 -1.74 -10.94
N VAL A 71 -20.71 -1.97 -9.97
CA VAL A 71 -20.89 -2.98 -8.92
C VAL A 71 -20.82 -2.27 -7.58
N GLU A 72 -21.92 -2.31 -6.82
CA GLU A 72 -21.94 -1.84 -5.43
C GLU A 72 -20.93 -2.66 -4.60
N GLY A 73 -20.07 -1.99 -3.86
CA GLY A 73 -19.06 -2.61 -2.99
C GLY A 73 -17.66 -2.03 -3.18
N VAL A 74 -16.73 -2.47 -2.33
CA VAL A 74 -15.32 -2.08 -2.34
C VAL A 74 -14.46 -3.33 -2.30
N GLY A 75 -13.39 -3.34 -3.09
CA GLY A 75 -12.32 -4.33 -2.98
C GLY A 75 -11.09 -3.72 -2.31
N LEU A 76 -10.35 -4.53 -1.57
CA LEU A 76 -9.07 -4.19 -0.97
C LEU A 76 -8.06 -5.27 -1.34
N VAL A 77 -6.84 -4.85 -1.64
CA VAL A 77 -5.67 -5.72 -1.72
C VAL A 77 -4.69 -5.27 -0.67
N ILE A 78 -4.53 -6.05 0.39
CA ILE A 78 -3.69 -5.73 1.53
C ILE A 78 -2.40 -6.54 1.39
N PHE A 79 -1.28 -5.85 1.30
CA PHE A 79 0.01 -6.51 1.22
C PHE A 79 0.59 -6.70 2.63
N MET A 80 0.93 -7.95 2.97
CA MET A 80 1.53 -8.29 4.25
C MET A 80 3.02 -8.57 4.06
N LYS A 81 3.83 -7.58 4.39
CA LYS A 81 5.29 -7.59 4.18
C LYS A 81 6.01 -8.24 5.37
N ASN A 82 6.87 -9.21 5.10
CA ASN A 82 7.72 -9.87 6.11
C ASN A 82 6.96 -10.40 7.35
N GLN A 83 5.69 -10.78 7.19
CA GLN A 83 4.88 -11.35 8.27
C GLN A 83 4.89 -12.88 8.19
N PRO A 84 4.77 -13.61 9.32
CA PRO A 84 4.60 -15.05 9.29
C PRO A 84 3.19 -15.42 8.78
N PRO A 85 3.00 -16.60 8.14
CA PRO A 85 1.69 -17.03 7.66
C PRO A 85 0.59 -17.05 8.74
N ALA A 86 0.96 -17.34 9.99
CA ALA A 86 0.04 -17.34 11.12
C ALA A 86 -0.61 -15.96 11.34
N ARG A 87 0.09 -14.86 11.06
CA ARG A 87 -0.45 -13.51 11.20
C ARG A 87 -1.56 -13.24 10.19
N VAL A 88 -1.49 -13.83 8.99
CA VAL A 88 -2.57 -13.75 7.99
C VAL A 88 -3.85 -14.40 8.52
N VAL A 89 -3.71 -15.57 9.14
CA VAL A 89 -4.83 -16.31 9.73
C VAL A 89 -5.41 -15.54 10.92
N GLU A 90 -4.58 -14.94 11.77
CA GLU A 90 -5.01 -14.12 12.89
C GLU A 90 -5.84 -12.92 12.42
N VAL A 91 -5.31 -12.12 11.48
CA VAL A 91 -6.03 -10.96 10.91
C VAL A 91 -7.38 -11.38 10.31
N LEU A 92 -7.45 -12.53 9.65
CA LEU A 92 -8.70 -13.03 9.08
C LEU A 92 -9.65 -13.64 10.11
N ASN A 93 -9.20 -13.99 11.32
CA ASN A 93 -10.08 -14.45 12.38
C ASN A 93 -10.75 -13.30 13.15
N GLU A 94 -10.23 -12.08 13.01
CA GLU A 94 -10.79 -10.89 13.64
C GLU A 94 -12.08 -10.43 12.93
N ALA A 95 -12.96 -9.76 13.69
CA ALA A 95 -14.06 -9.01 13.09
C ALA A 95 -13.49 -7.88 12.23
N GLN A 96 -14.10 -7.63 11.06
CA GLN A 96 -13.62 -6.60 10.15
C GLN A 96 -14.41 -5.32 10.44
N ASP A 97 -13.77 -4.38 11.13
CA ASP A 97 -14.31 -3.04 11.35
C ASP A 97 -14.01 -2.16 10.13
N LEU A 98 -15.06 -1.79 9.40
CA LEU A 98 -14.97 -0.92 8.23
C LEU A 98 -15.33 0.52 8.57
N GLY A 99 -15.61 0.81 9.85
CA GLY A 99 -15.97 2.12 10.33
C GLY A 99 -17.45 2.46 10.28
N ASN A 100 -17.84 3.63 10.83
CA ASN A 100 -19.24 4.05 10.94
C ASN A 100 -20.19 2.97 11.51
N ASN A 101 -19.72 2.22 12.52
CA ASN A 101 -20.43 1.07 13.10
C ASN A 101 -20.71 -0.09 12.12
N VAL A 102 -20.06 -0.11 10.95
CA VAL A 102 -20.10 -1.23 10.02
C VAL A 102 -19.02 -2.24 10.42
N VAL A 103 -19.40 -3.14 11.33
CA VAL A 103 -18.56 -4.26 11.74
C VAL A 103 -19.08 -5.53 11.08
N LEU A 104 -18.21 -6.28 10.42
CA LEU A 104 -18.53 -7.59 9.85
C LEU A 104 -17.98 -8.70 10.75
N GLN A 105 -18.85 -9.60 11.17
CA GLN A 105 -18.49 -10.74 12.01
C GLN A 105 -18.10 -11.93 11.15
N LEU A 106 -17.08 -12.67 11.57
CA LEU A 106 -16.68 -13.91 10.91
C LEU A 106 -17.83 -14.92 10.96
N VAL A 107 -18.12 -15.54 9.82
CA VAL A 107 -19.11 -16.61 9.71
C VAL A 107 -18.41 -17.95 9.54
N GLY A 108 -18.63 -18.84 10.50
CA GLY A 108 -17.93 -20.12 10.56
C GLY A 108 -16.48 -19.93 11.00
N SER A 109 -15.55 -20.58 10.32
CA SER A 109 -14.11 -20.49 10.61
C SER A 109 -13.31 -20.12 9.36
N VAL A 110 -12.17 -19.48 9.59
CA VAL A 110 -11.15 -19.29 8.54
C VAL A 110 -10.71 -20.66 8.03
N ARG A 111 -10.67 -20.83 6.71
CA ARG A 111 -10.28 -22.09 6.07
C ARG A 111 -8.93 -21.93 5.39
N THR A 112 -7.99 -22.81 5.72
CA THR A 112 -6.67 -22.86 5.11
C THR A 112 -6.53 -24.12 4.25
N GLN A 113 -6.13 -23.96 2.99
CA GLN A 113 -5.88 -25.05 2.06
C GLN A 113 -4.59 -24.75 1.27
N GLY A 114 -3.50 -25.45 1.61
CA GLY A 114 -2.19 -25.17 1.03
C GLY A 114 -1.76 -23.73 1.28
N SER A 115 -1.47 -22.99 0.20
CA SER A 115 -1.08 -21.57 0.26
C SER A 115 -2.26 -20.59 0.25
N ARG A 116 -3.50 -21.08 0.41
CA ARG A 116 -4.72 -20.26 0.35
C ARG A 116 -5.40 -20.21 1.71
N VAL A 117 -5.82 -19.02 2.13
CA VAL A 117 -6.61 -18.80 3.34
C VAL A 117 -7.87 -18.05 2.95
N THR A 118 -9.04 -18.53 3.35
CA THR A 118 -10.33 -17.91 2.99
C THR A 118 -11.17 -17.64 4.23
N ALA A 119 -11.91 -16.54 4.20
CA ALA A 119 -12.84 -16.18 5.25
C ALA A 119 -14.10 -15.53 4.67
N ARG A 120 -15.19 -15.63 5.41
CA ARG A 120 -16.49 -15.03 5.09
C ARG A 120 -16.97 -14.26 6.30
N TYR A 121 -17.50 -13.07 6.07
CA TYR A 121 -18.01 -12.19 7.11
C TYR A 121 -19.40 -11.68 6.76
N LEU A 122 -20.17 -11.32 7.77
CA LEU A 122 -21.54 -10.86 7.61
C LEU A 122 -21.92 -9.85 8.69
N ASN A 123 -22.83 -8.95 8.34
CA ASN A 123 -23.76 -8.32 9.27
C ASN A 123 -25.13 -8.22 8.59
N ASP A 124 -26.08 -7.53 9.22
CA ASP A 124 -27.45 -7.44 8.71
C ASP A 124 -27.57 -6.88 7.28
N LEU A 125 -26.61 -6.06 6.85
CA LEU A 125 -26.66 -5.34 5.57
C LEU A 125 -25.63 -5.82 4.54
N TYR A 126 -24.48 -6.29 5.00
CA TYR A 126 -23.31 -6.51 4.15
C TYR A 126 -22.70 -7.89 4.30
N VAL A 127 -22.04 -8.33 3.24
CA VAL A 127 -21.18 -9.52 3.20
C VAL A 127 -19.75 -9.11 2.91
N GLY A 128 -18.81 -9.74 3.60
CA GLY A 128 -17.38 -9.67 3.33
C GLY A 128 -16.85 -11.03 2.87
N ARG A 129 -16.00 -11.06 1.86
CA ARG A 129 -15.28 -12.26 1.41
C ARG A 129 -13.79 -11.95 1.35
N ALA A 130 -12.98 -12.78 2.02
CA ALA A 130 -11.53 -12.69 1.97
C ALA A 130 -10.92 -13.92 1.31
N LEU A 131 -9.84 -13.68 0.57
CA LEU A 131 -8.95 -14.71 0.05
C LEU A 131 -7.51 -14.20 0.14
N ALA A 132 -6.71 -14.86 0.97
CA ALA A 132 -5.28 -14.60 1.06
C ALA A 132 -4.45 -15.65 0.34
N LEU A 133 -3.35 -15.21 -0.24
CA LEU A 133 -2.32 -16.06 -0.81
C LEU A 133 -1.01 -15.91 -0.03
N LEU A 134 -0.49 -17.04 0.41
CA LEU A 134 0.73 -17.14 1.20
C LEU A 134 1.94 -17.32 0.27
N GLY A 135 2.70 -16.25 0.06
CA GLY A 135 4.05 -16.33 -0.53
C GLY A 135 5.12 -16.79 0.48
N SER A 136 6.36 -16.96 0.01
CA SER A 136 7.48 -17.42 0.85
C SER A 136 7.97 -16.39 1.88
N ARG A 137 7.77 -15.10 1.59
CA ARG A 137 8.21 -13.97 2.44
C ARG A 137 7.14 -12.91 2.66
N ASN A 138 6.35 -12.66 1.61
CA ASN A 138 5.28 -11.69 1.63
C ASN A 138 3.97 -12.39 1.28
N HIS A 139 2.87 -11.90 1.84
CA HIS A 139 1.54 -12.44 1.59
C HIS A 139 0.64 -11.33 1.05
N VAL A 140 -0.47 -11.70 0.46
CA VAL A 140 -1.48 -10.75 -0.01
C VAL A 140 -2.85 -11.23 0.42
N ILE A 141 -3.66 -10.32 0.96
CA ILE A 141 -5.07 -10.55 1.27
C ILE A 141 -5.89 -9.77 0.26
N TYR A 142 -6.76 -10.47 -0.46
CA TYR A 142 -7.83 -9.86 -1.25
C TYR A 142 -9.11 -9.88 -0.42
N PHE A 143 -9.79 -8.75 -0.34
CA PHE A 143 -11.03 -8.63 0.42
C PHE A 143 -12.05 -7.84 -0.38
N TYR A 144 -13.27 -8.36 -0.51
CA TYR A 144 -14.40 -7.62 -1.09
C TYR A 144 -15.53 -7.54 -0.10
N VAL A 145 -16.12 -6.35 0.01
CA VAL A 145 -17.28 -6.09 0.85
C VAL A 145 -18.34 -5.29 0.10
N GLY A 146 -19.60 -5.61 0.38
CA GLY A 146 -20.73 -4.78 0.03
C GLY A 146 -22.04 -5.54 0.23
N PRO A 147 -23.11 -5.20 -0.51
CA PRO A 147 -24.42 -5.81 -0.34
C PRO A 147 -24.39 -7.33 -0.49
N GLN A 148 -25.18 -8.04 0.33
CA GLN A 148 -25.21 -9.50 0.34
C GLN A 148 -25.58 -10.11 -1.03
N LYS A 149 -26.41 -9.43 -1.84
CA LYS A 149 -26.79 -9.85 -3.21
C LYS A 149 -25.58 -10.09 -4.14
N ASN A 150 -24.44 -9.45 -3.87
CA ASN A 150 -23.23 -9.52 -4.69
C ASN A 150 -22.22 -10.59 -4.22
N GLU A 151 -22.54 -11.41 -3.20
CA GLU A 151 -21.59 -12.36 -2.61
C GLU A 151 -20.94 -13.29 -3.65
N ALA A 152 -21.73 -13.85 -4.56
CA ALA A 152 -21.24 -14.76 -5.60
C ALA A 152 -20.27 -14.06 -6.56
N LEU A 153 -20.53 -12.79 -6.88
CA LEU A 153 -19.64 -11.98 -7.70
C LEU A 153 -18.32 -11.70 -6.97
N TYR A 154 -18.35 -11.36 -5.68
CA TYR A 154 -17.13 -11.17 -4.88
C TYR A 154 -16.27 -12.43 -4.85
N ALA A 155 -16.90 -13.60 -4.69
CA ALA A 155 -16.18 -14.87 -4.75
C ALA A 155 -15.48 -15.07 -6.10
N GLN A 156 -16.15 -14.75 -7.21
CA GLN A 156 -15.55 -14.83 -8.55
C GLN A 156 -14.39 -13.85 -8.74
N LEU A 157 -14.51 -12.62 -8.23
CA LEU A 157 -13.44 -11.61 -8.29
C LEU A 157 -12.20 -12.05 -7.51
N LEU A 158 -12.39 -12.62 -6.31
CA LEU A 158 -11.31 -13.17 -5.49
C LEU A 158 -10.58 -14.31 -6.20
N GLU A 159 -11.32 -15.22 -6.83
CA GLU A 159 -10.73 -16.32 -7.61
C GLU A 159 -9.97 -15.81 -8.83
N GLY A 160 -10.50 -14.81 -9.55
CA GLY A 160 -9.82 -14.17 -10.67
C GLY A 160 -8.52 -13.50 -10.26
N LEU A 161 -8.53 -12.75 -9.15
CA LEU A 161 -7.33 -12.16 -8.56
C LEU A 161 -6.32 -13.25 -8.23
N ALA A 162 -6.73 -14.26 -7.46
CA ALA A 162 -5.86 -15.35 -7.03
C ALA A 162 -5.25 -16.14 -8.20
N GLY A 163 -6.03 -16.40 -9.26
CA GLY A 163 -5.55 -17.08 -10.47
C GLY A 163 -4.55 -16.24 -11.28
N SER A 164 -4.63 -14.91 -11.18
CA SER A 164 -3.69 -13.98 -11.82
C SER A 164 -2.45 -13.68 -10.97
N THR A 165 -2.50 -13.93 -9.66
CA THR A 165 -1.40 -13.61 -8.75
C THR A 165 -0.16 -14.43 -9.05
N ARG A 166 0.99 -13.77 -9.09
CA ARG A 166 2.31 -14.39 -9.21
C ARG A 166 3.20 -13.84 -8.11
N PHE A 167 3.85 -14.74 -7.39
CA PHE A 167 4.95 -14.40 -6.50
C PHE A 167 6.26 -14.53 -7.26
N GLN A 168 7.14 -13.54 -7.10
CA GLN A 168 8.48 -13.51 -7.64
C GLN A 168 9.45 -13.17 -6.51
N ALA A 169 10.72 -13.52 -6.67
CA ALA A 169 11.74 -13.07 -5.73
C ALA A 169 11.72 -11.54 -5.69
N PRO A 170 11.56 -10.91 -4.50
CA PRO A 170 11.63 -9.47 -4.40
C PRO A 170 12.96 -8.98 -4.99
N VAL A 171 12.90 -8.04 -5.92
CA VAL A 171 14.12 -7.37 -6.36
C VAL A 171 14.55 -6.53 -5.19
N ALA A 172 15.62 -6.95 -4.48
CA ALA A 172 16.24 -6.11 -3.47
C ALA A 172 16.45 -4.74 -4.13
N ALA A 173 15.88 -3.69 -3.54
CA ALA A 173 16.16 -2.33 -3.98
C ALA A 173 17.69 -2.24 -4.08
N ARG A 174 18.24 -2.20 -5.30
CA ARG A 174 19.67 -1.98 -5.44
C ARG A 174 19.93 -0.68 -4.70
N PRO A 175 20.83 -0.64 -3.71
CA PRO A 175 21.32 0.62 -3.23
C PRO A 175 21.88 1.31 -4.47
N GLN A 176 21.15 2.29 -5.00
CA GLN A 176 21.80 3.26 -5.86
C GLN A 176 22.83 3.88 -4.93
N LEU A 177 24.12 3.60 -5.17
CA LEU A 177 25.17 4.36 -4.53
C LEU A 177 24.87 5.81 -4.91
N ALA A 178 24.30 6.56 -3.98
CA ALA A 178 24.34 8.00 -4.07
C ALA A 178 25.83 8.36 -4.20
N PRO A 179 26.21 9.24 -5.14
CA PRO A 179 27.56 9.78 -5.16
C PRO A 179 27.91 10.22 -3.74
N PRO A 180 29.13 9.93 -3.22
CA PRO A 180 29.52 10.45 -1.91
C PRO A 180 29.41 11.97 -1.94
N VAL A 181 28.52 12.51 -1.11
CA VAL A 181 28.27 13.95 -0.98
C VAL A 181 29.21 14.50 0.09
N PRO A 182 29.76 15.72 -0.06
CA PRO A 182 30.63 16.34 0.93
C PRO A 182 29.97 16.45 2.32
N ASP A 183 30.77 16.32 3.40
CA ASP A 183 30.38 16.30 4.82
C ASP A 183 29.50 17.48 5.35
N GLY A 184 29.20 18.46 4.50
CA GLY A 184 28.33 19.60 4.80
C GLY A 184 26.84 19.34 4.61
N ALA A 185 26.44 18.49 3.66
CA ALA A 185 25.01 18.32 3.31
C ALA A 185 24.19 17.71 4.45
N ALA A 186 24.71 16.68 5.11
CA ALA A 186 24.04 16.07 6.26
C ALA A 186 23.85 17.07 7.41
N ARG A 187 24.85 17.94 7.67
CA ARG A 187 24.74 19.01 8.67
C ARG A 187 23.69 20.04 8.30
N GLN A 188 23.62 20.45 7.04
CA GLN A 188 22.60 21.37 6.55
C GLN A 188 21.18 20.81 6.70
N TRP A 189 20.98 19.53 6.34
CA TRP A 189 19.68 18.87 6.52
C TRP A 189 19.30 18.69 7.98
N THR A 190 20.24 18.34 8.85
CA THR A 190 19.98 18.30 10.29
C THR A 190 19.56 19.68 10.81
N GLN A 191 20.25 20.76 10.42
CA GLN A 191 19.87 22.12 10.81
C GLN A 191 18.51 22.56 10.24
N PHE A 192 18.20 22.14 9.02
CA PHE A 192 16.95 22.45 8.33
C PHE A 192 15.73 21.79 8.99
N LEU A 193 15.91 20.59 9.56
CA LEU A 193 14.84 19.80 10.18
C LEU A 193 14.80 19.90 11.71
N ALA A 194 15.91 20.24 12.36
CA ALA A 194 15.99 20.37 13.81
C ALA A 194 15.00 21.42 14.35
N GLY A 195 14.19 21.01 15.33
CA GLY A 195 13.16 21.83 15.95
C GLY A 195 11.91 22.03 15.09
N SER A 196 11.77 21.27 14.00
CA SER A 196 10.63 21.39 13.09
C SER A 196 9.55 20.34 13.35
N MET A 197 8.31 20.70 13.06
CA MET A 197 7.19 19.79 12.89
C MET A 197 6.88 19.70 11.40
N LEU A 198 6.86 18.49 10.88
CA LEU A 198 6.37 18.20 9.54
C LEU A 198 4.91 17.77 9.69
N LYS A 199 4.02 18.50 9.02
CA LYS A 199 2.59 18.24 9.04
C LYS A 199 2.10 17.84 7.66
N TYR A 200 1.49 16.68 7.58
CA TYR A 200 0.76 16.22 6.41
C TYR A 200 -0.71 16.56 6.58
N PHE A 201 -1.30 17.12 5.53
CA PHE A 201 -2.75 17.25 5.42
C PHE A 201 -3.16 16.58 4.11
N SER A 202 -3.94 15.52 4.19
CA SER A 202 -4.79 15.12 3.06
C SER A 202 -6.23 15.43 3.42
N SER A 203 -6.82 16.43 2.75
CA SER A 203 -8.26 16.59 2.70
C SER A 203 -8.72 16.28 1.28
N TYR A 204 -9.16 15.05 1.08
CA TYR A 204 -9.85 14.69 -0.15
C TYR A 204 -11.33 14.98 0.06
N ASN A 205 -11.87 15.98 -0.64
CA ASN A 205 -13.30 16.24 -0.69
C ASN A 205 -13.74 15.99 -2.14
N SER A 206 -14.33 14.83 -2.42
CA SER A 206 -14.95 14.59 -3.72
C SER A 206 -16.19 15.47 -3.84
N GLY A 207 -16.10 16.51 -4.66
CA GLY A 207 -17.26 17.34 -4.99
C GLY A 207 -18.43 16.45 -5.45
N GLY A 208 -19.53 16.52 -4.70
CA GLY A 208 -20.75 15.74 -4.93
C GLY A 208 -20.89 14.55 -3.97
N SER A 209 -21.52 14.79 -2.82
CA SER A 209 -22.10 13.82 -1.85
C SER A 209 -21.37 12.50 -1.57
N SER A 210 -20.07 12.41 -1.85
CA SER A 210 -19.22 11.23 -1.69
C SER A 210 -18.10 11.59 -0.73
N GLY A 211 -17.89 10.73 0.26
CA GLY A 211 -17.19 10.99 1.52
C GLY A 211 -15.78 11.59 1.40
N GLY A 212 -15.37 12.23 2.49
CA GLY A 212 -14.07 12.91 2.58
C GLY A 212 -13.05 12.12 3.39
N ILE A 213 -11.80 12.09 2.93
CA ILE A 213 -10.68 11.59 3.73
C ILE A 213 -10.03 12.83 4.33
N SER A 214 -10.03 12.92 5.67
CA SER A 214 -9.28 13.93 6.39
C SER A 214 -8.22 13.20 7.18
N GLU A 215 -6.98 13.41 6.79
CA GLU A 215 -5.83 12.81 7.44
C GLU A 215 -4.87 13.90 7.88
N GLU A 216 -4.52 13.81 9.15
CA GLU A 216 -3.53 14.67 9.78
C GLU A 216 -2.44 13.78 10.35
N ARG A 217 -1.24 13.88 9.78
CA ARG A 217 -0.04 13.25 10.34
C ARG A 217 0.93 14.34 10.76
N THR A 218 1.54 14.17 11.92
CA THR A 218 2.57 15.08 12.43
C THR A 218 3.82 14.31 12.83
N LEU A 219 4.97 14.77 12.33
CA LEU A 219 6.29 14.28 12.70
C LEU A 219 7.10 15.44 13.29
N HIS A 220 7.35 15.39 14.59
CA HIS A 220 8.20 16.33 15.30
C HIS A 220 9.65 15.82 15.27
N LEU A 221 10.57 16.67 14.82
CA LEU A 221 12.00 16.39 14.74
C LEU A 221 12.74 17.39 15.64
N CYS A 222 13.00 17.01 16.88
CA CYS A 222 13.56 17.92 17.88
C CYS A 222 15.07 18.10 17.71
N SER A 223 15.56 19.27 18.11
CA SER A 223 16.97 19.66 17.94
C SER A 223 17.95 18.79 18.73
N ASP A 224 17.48 18.10 19.77
CA ASP A 224 18.24 17.14 20.57
C ASP A 224 18.36 15.75 19.91
N GLY A 225 17.77 15.57 18.73
CA GLY A 225 17.73 14.31 17.98
C GLY A 225 16.61 13.36 18.40
N SER A 226 15.66 13.78 19.24
CA SER A 226 14.43 13.02 19.52
C SER A 226 13.35 13.29 18.47
N PHE A 227 12.50 12.30 18.20
CA PHE A 227 11.32 12.48 17.35
C PHE A 227 10.05 11.98 18.03
N ALA A 228 8.93 12.56 17.63
CA ALA A 228 7.60 12.06 17.94
C ALA A 228 6.75 12.06 16.67
N TYR A 229 6.11 10.93 16.37
CA TYR A 229 5.21 10.76 15.26
C TYR A 229 3.80 10.53 15.80
N LEU A 230 2.83 11.29 15.27
CA LEU A 230 1.42 11.12 15.53
C LEU A 230 0.67 11.01 14.20
N ASP A 231 -0.23 10.05 14.14
CA ASP A 231 -1.12 9.84 12.99
C ASP A 231 -2.57 9.87 13.47
N GLN A 232 -3.39 10.68 12.80
CA GLN A 232 -4.84 10.68 12.88
C GLN A 232 -5.40 10.60 11.46
N SER A 233 -5.70 9.38 11.01
CA SER A 233 -6.46 9.18 9.79
C SER A 233 -7.95 9.10 10.10
N LEU A 234 -8.78 9.82 9.33
CA LEU A 234 -10.22 9.65 9.24
C LEU A 234 -10.57 9.47 7.76
N THR A 235 -10.75 8.22 7.33
CA THR A 235 -11.32 7.96 6.01
C THR A 235 -12.83 8.00 6.17
N THR A 236 -13.56 8.85 5.47
CA THR A 236 -15.01 8.71 5.33
C THR A 236 -15.36 8.44 3.87
N LEU A 237 -16.12 7.39 3.62
CA LEU A 237 -16.69 7.07 2.30
C LEU A 237 -18.20 7.25 2.41
N ASN A 238 -18.78 8.00 1.48
CA ASN A 238 -20.22 8.05 1.28
C ASN A 238 -20.50 7.48 -0.11
N VAL A 239 -21.27 6.39 -0.15
CA VAL A 239 -21.89 5.84 -1.35
C VAL A 239 -23.40 5.85 -1.16
N PRO A 240 -24.22 5.90 -2.24
CA PRO A 240 -25.67 5.80 -2.10
C PRO A 240 -26.06 4.54 -1.31
N GLY A 241 -26.66 4.73 -0.13
CA GLY A 241 -27.11 3.65 0.77
C GLY A 241 -26.11 3.20 1.86
N ALA A 242 -24.88 3.75 1.90
CA ALA A 242 -23.90 3.38 2.93
C ALA A 242 -22.85 4.48 3.17
N SER A 243 -22.48 4.69 4.43
CA SER A 243 -21.28 5.43 4.78
C SER A 243 -20.33 4.55 5.59
N ALA A 244 -19.03 4.58 5.32
CA ALA A 244 -17.99 3.85 6.07
C ALA A 244 -16.94 4.83 6.58
N SER A 245 -16.47 4.69 7.84
CA SER A 245 -15.41 5.56 8.39
C SER A 245 -14.33 4.88 9.21
N SER A 246 -13.16 4.61 8.63
CA SER A 246 -12.05 4.02 9.37
C SER A 246 -11.19 5.11 9.99
N GLY A 247 -10.91 4.99 11.30
CA GLY A 247 -10.01 5.87 12.02
C GLY A 247 -8.95 5.12 12.82
N GLY A 248 -7.67 5.47 12.59
CA GLY A 248 -6.53 4.92 13.31
C GLY A 248 -5.79 6.02 14.08
N ARG A 249 -5.24 5.70 15.25
CA ARG A 249 -4.32 6.58 15.99
C ARG A 249 -2.97 5.88 16.15
N GLY A 250 -1.99 6.27 15.33
CA GLY A 250 -0.62 5.81 15.45
C GLY A 250 0.21 6.76 16.31
N ARG A 251 1.04 6.23 17.22
CA ARG A 251 2.05 7.01 17.93
C ARG A 251 3.37 6.26 17.95
N ALA A 252 4.46 6.95 17.59
CA ALA A 252 5.82 6.43 17.73
C ALA A 252 6.74 7.53 18.26
N VAL A 253 7.72 7.16 19.07
CA VAL A 253 8.75 8.06 19.59
C VAL A 253 10.12 7.41 19.47
N GLY A 254 11.17 8.22 19.43
CA GLY A 254 12.53 7.69 19.46
C GLY A 254 13.58 8.70 18.99
N ARG A 255 14.59 8.24 18.26
CA ARG A 255 15.76 9.04 17.84
C ARG A 255 15.86 9.17 16.33
N TRP A 256 16.03 10.38 15.83
CA TRP A 256 16.22 10.63 14.40
C TRP A 256 17.65 11.06 14.05
N ARG A 257 18.08 10.78 12.82
CA ARG A 257 19.32 11.33 12.24
C ARG A 257 19.28 11.27 10.72
N ILE A 258 20.15 12.03 10.08
CA ILE A 258 20.38 11.92 8.62
C ILE A 258 21.35 10.75 8.37
N GLU A 259 20.90 9.77 7.59
CA GLU A 259 21.73 8.62 7.15
C GLU A 259 22.55 8.99 5.90
N SER A 260 21.94 9.68 4.94
CA SER A 260 22.60 10.18 3.74
C SER A 260 21.92 11.45 3.24
N ALA A 261 22.64 12.32 2.52
CA ALA A 261 22.10 13.58 2.03
C ALA A 261 22.73 14.00 0.71
N THR A 262 21.95 14.72 -0.09
CA THR A 262 22.33 15.52 -1.25
C THR A 262 21.92 16.97 -1.01
N GLN A 263 22.14 17.86 -1.98
CA GLN A 263 21.68 19.25 -1.86
C GLN A 263 20.16 19.37 -1.70
N ASN A 264 19.38 18.52 -2.40
CA ASN A 264 17.92 18.66 -2.50
C ASN A 264 17.16 17.46 -1.92
N SER A 265 17.88 16.46 -1.39
CA SER A 265 17.24 15.30 -0.76
C SER A 265 18.06 14.74 0.39
N ALA A 266 17.43 14.08 1.35
CA ALA A 266 18.09 13.32 2.40
C ALA A 266 17.36 12.01 2.72
N VAL A 267 18.05 11.09 3.38
CA VAL A 267 17.43 9.92 4.01
C VAL A 267 17.47 10.15 5.52
N LEU A 268 16.29 10.32 6.10
CA LEU A 268 16.03 10.41 7.52
C LEU A 268 15.88 8.99 8.08
N LEU A 269 16.65 8.68 9.12
CA LEU A 269 16.56 7.43 9.87
C LEU A 269 15.82 7.70 11.17
N LEU A 270 14.71 7.00 11.42
CA LEU A 270 13.97 7.02 12.67
C LEU A 270 14.20 5.71 13.41
N ASN A 271 14.87 5.77 14.55
CA ASN A 271 15.05 4.62 15.44
C ASN A 271 13.96 4.69 16.49
N VAL A 272 12.99 3.79 16.41
CA VAL A 272 11.82 3.79 17.30
C VAL A 272 12.20 3.18 18.64
N ASP A 273 11.78 3.81 19.73
CA ASP A 273 11.95 3.24 21.07
C ASP A 273 11.15 1.94 21.18
N GLY A 274 11.79 0.86 21.64
CA GLY A 274 11.19 -0.49 21.65
C GLY A 274 11.57 -1.36 20.45
N GLY A 275 12.31 -0.82 19.48
CA GLY A 275 12.87 -1.55 18.34
C GLY A 275 12.19 -1.17 17.02
N GLY A 276 12.96 -1.29 15.93
CA GLY A 276 12.53 -0.85 14.61
C GLY A 276 13.36 0.34 14.11
N VAL A 277 13.66 0.32 12.81
CA VAL A 277 14.39 1.40 12.13
C VAL A 277 13.63 1.72 10.85
N GLU A 278 13.12 2.94 10.76
CA GLU A 278 12.43 3.44 9.57
C GLU A 278 13.35 4.37 8.79
N ARG A 279 13.30 4.27 7.46
CA ARG A 279 14.03 5.15 6.54
C ARG A 279 13.02 5.96 5.73
N VAL A 280 13.05 7.27 5.91
CA VAL A 280 12.18 8.22 5.19
C VAL A 280 13.05 9.03 4.24
N ARG A 281 12.71 9.01 2.95
CA ARG A 281 13.34 9.89 1.97
C ARG A 281 12.69 11.27 2.07
N ILE A 282 13.50 12.30 2.24
CA ILE A 282 13.07 13.70 2.26
C ILE A 282 13.58 14.36 0.99
N GLU A 283 12.75 15.18 0.36
CA GLU A 283 13.12 16.02 -0.78
C GLU A 283 12.68 17.47 -0.51
N TYR A 284 13.45 18.43 -1.00
CA TYR A 284 13.12 19.85 -0.96
C TYR A 284 13.40 20.45 -2.33
N ASP A 285 12.36 21.01 -2.95
CA ASP A 285 12.46 21.61 -4.29
C ASP A 285 12.80 23.11 -4.26
N GLY A 286 13.04 23.68 -3.09
CA GLY A 286 13.24 25.12 -2.89
C GLY A 286 12.07 25.81 -2.19
N GLU A 287 10.88 25.25 -2.28
CA GLU A 287 9.66 25.81 -1.69
C GLU A 287 8.87 24.80 -0.84
N ARG A 288 8.88 23.53 -1.23
CA ARG A 288 8.04 22.47 -0.70
C ARG A 288 8.90 21.33 -0.18
N THR A 289 8.49 20.79 0.97
CA THR A 289 9.12 19.61 1.56
C THR A 289 8.29 18.40 1.19
N PHE A 290 8.96 17.31 0.80
CA PHE A 290 8.32 16.05 0.49
C PHE A 290 8.93 14.92 1.29
N LEU A 291 8.11 14.04 1.87
CA LEU A 291 8.53 12.81 2.53
C LEU A 291 8.01 11.64 1.70
N ASN A 292 8.89 10.76 1.24
CA ASN A 292 8.59 9.63 0.35
C ASN A 292 7.73 10.02 -0.88
N GLY A 293 7.88 11.26 -1.36
CA GLY A 293 7.13 11.81 -2.49
C GLY A 293 5.79 12.48 -2.13
N GLU A 294 5.38 12.46 -0.86
CA GLU A 294 4.19 13.15 -0.37
C GLU A 294 4.55 14.56 0.09
N ARG A 295 3.69 15.56 -0.10
CA ARG A 295 3.98 16.94 0.33
C ARG A 295 3.69 17.11 1.82
N TRP A 296 4.68 17.63 2.56
CA TRP A 296 4.57 17.95 3.98
C TRP A 296 4.84 19.43 4.22
N PHE A 297 4.09 20.02 5.13
CA PHE A 297 4.28 21.38 5.59
C PHE A 297 5.26 21.38 6.75
N ARG A 298 6.40 22.04 6.57
CA ARG A 298 7.36 22.25 7.66
C ARG A 298 7.00 23.52 8.41
N VAL A 299 6.75 23.38 9.70
CA VAL A 299 6.55 24.49 10.64
C VAL A 299 7.44 24.28 11.86
N ARG A 300 7.48 25.25 12.78
CA ARG A 300 8.20 25.07 14.05
C ARG A 300 7.43 24.07 14.92
N SER A 301 8.15 23.16 15.56
CA SER A 301 7.54 22.22 16.51
C SER A 301 7.16 22.94 17.81
N ASP A 302 5.97 22.65 18.30
CA ASP A 302 5.44 23.05 19.61
C ASP A 302 5.63 21.97 20.69
N ALA A 303 5.94 20.73 20.29
CA ALA A 303 6.18 19.60 21.17
C ALA A 303 7.67 19.36 21.48
N CYS A 304 8.57 20.09 20.82
CA CYS A 304 10.00 20.02 21.11
C CYS A 304 10.39 21.00 22.23
N PRO A 305 11.26 20.59 23.17
CA PRO A 305 11.79 21.48 24.19
C PRO A 305 12.66 22.61 23.63
#